data_AF-A0A960QAR9-F1
#
_entry.id   AF-A0A960QAR9-F1
#
_cell.length_a   1.000
_cell.length_b   1.000
_cell.length_c   1.000
_cell.angle_alpha   90.00
_cell.angle_beta   90.00
_cell.angle_gamma   90.00
#
_symmetry.space_group_name_H-M   'P 1'
#
loop_
_entity.id
_entity.type
_entity.pdbx_description
1 polymer ?
#
loop_
_entity_poly.entity_id
_entity_poly.type
_entity_poly.pdbx_seq_one_letter_code
_entity_poly.pdbx_strand_id
1 'polypeptide(L)'
;MAHVPFTEALANEYRRLFAECEILPQRFDEVDRVVDRAVAEKARYEAVVAGLGIPWHFVAAVHSLESSQSFDDHLHNGDPLTARTVNVPAGRPPEGDPPFEWEESARDALVFERLDRVEGWGLARELYQLEAYNGFGYRVHHPEVLSPYLWSFTNLYTRGKYLSDGRFSPTAVSKQCGAAAILRRLVERGEIDLGPEPPVAEPVFRFDADAIVPEVFDLQRFLNGFPGVALRVDGKAGPKTSSLVERFFGHRLKGDPEADE
;
A
#
# COMPACT_ATOMS: atom_id res chain seq x y z
N MET A 1 -8.20 -0.22 -22.72
CA MET A 1 -7.66 0.58 -21.60
C MET A 1 -6.34 1.21 -22.02
N ALA A 2 -5.96 2.32 -21.39
CA ALA A 2 -4.62 2.87 -21.56
C ALA A 2 -3.56 1.84 -21.12
N HIS A 3 -2.47 1.73 -21.88
CA HIS A 3 -1.35 0.84 -21.56
C HIS A 3 -0.18 1.68 -21.05
N VAL A 4 0.16 1.52 -19.78
CA VAL A 4 1.34 2.13 -19.15
C VAL A 4 2.34 1.01 -18.90
N PRO A 5 3.53 1.00 -19.53
CA PRO A 5 4.49 -0.08 -19.32
C PRO A 5 5.09 -0.03 -17.90
N PHE A 6 5.30 -1.21 -17.30
CA PHE A 6 6.06 -1.32 -16.05
C PHE A 6 7.55 -1.10 -16.34
N THR A 7 8.07 0.07 -15.94
CA THR A 7 9.47 0.47 -16.10
C THR A 7 10.14 0.64 -14.74
N GLU A 8 11.47 0.65 -14.71
CA GLU A 8 12.20 0.87 -13.45
C GLU A 8 11.88 2.25 -12.83
N ALA A 9 11.66 3.27 -13.66
CA ALA A 9 11.26 4.59 -13.18
C ALA A 9 9.90 4.53 -12.45
N LEU A 10 8.92 3.84 -13.05
CA LEU A 10 7.61 3.65 -12.45
C LEU A 10 7.67 2.76 -11.20
N ALA A 11 8.53 1.74 -11.21
CA ALA A 11 8.76 0.90 -10.04
C ALA A 11 9.32 1.71 -8.85
N ASN A 12 10.27 2.61 -9.11
CA ASN A 12 10.82 3.51 -8.10
C ASN A 12 9.81 4.54 -7.61
N GLU A 13 8.94 5.05 -8.48
CA GLU A 13 7.83 5.90 -8.07
C GLU A 13 6.90 5.19 -7.09
N TYR A 14 6.47 3.96 -7.38
CA TYR A 14 5.62 3.18 -6.47
C TYR A 14 6.28 2.94 -5.11
N ARG A 15 7.56 2.55 -5.10
CA ARG A 15 8.32 2.34 -3.85
C ARG A 15 8.38 3.63 -3.03
N ARG A 16 8.71 4.76 -3.66
CA ARG A 16 8.74 6.07 -2.99
C ARG A 16 7.37 6.44 -2.41
N LEU A 17 6.31 6.34 -3.22
CA LEU A 17 4.96 6.65 -2.76
C LEU A 17 4.54 5.74 -1.60
N PHE A 18 4.84 4.45 -1.65
CA PHE A 18 4.50 3.55 -0.55
C PHE A 18 5.30 3.84 0.73
N ALA A 19 6.57 4.25 0.61
CA ALA A 19 7.36 4.69 1.76
C ALA A 19 6.77 5.95 2.43
N GLU A 20 6.37 6.94 1.61
CA GLU A 20 5.73 8.20 2.05
C GLU A 20 4.26 8.05 2.46
N CYS A 21 3.66 6.87 2.21
CA CYS A 21 2.26 6.60 2.47
C CYS A 21 1.99 6.48 3.97
N GLU A 22 1.12 7.36 4.47
CA GLU A 22 0.61 7.34 5.83
C GLU A 22 -0.91 7.19 5.80
N ILE A 23 -1.43 6.21 6.55
CA ILE A 23 -2.86 6.05 6.73
C ILE A 23 -3.37 7.21 7.61
N LEU A 24 -4.44 7.86 7.17
CA LEU A 24 -5.03 8.97 7.92
C LEU A 24 -5.60 8.47 9.25
N PRO A 25 -5.30 9.10 10.41
CA PRO A 25 -5.72 8.60 11.71
C PRO A 25 -7.22 8.32 11.84
N GLN A 26 -8.05 9.20 11.27
CA GLN A 26 -9.50 9.06 11.26
C GLN A 26 -10.04 7.89 10.40
N ARG A 27 -9.17 7.21 9.63
CA ARG A 27 -9.51 6.06 8.80
C ARG A 27 -9.04 4.73 9.37
N PHE A 28 -8.26 4.70 10.47
CA PHE A 28 -7.71 3.46 11.02
C PHE A 28 -8.81 2.42 11.29
N ASP A 29 -9.92 2.77 11.92
CA ASP A 29 -11.00 1.82 12.21
C ASP A 29 -11.65 1.22 10.95
N GLU A 30 -11.66 1.95 9.83
CA GLU A 30 -12.16 1.44 8.56
C GLU A 30 -11.14 0.52 7.88
N VAL A 31 -9.86 0.92 7.86
CA VAL A 31 -8.78 0.11 7.29
C VAL A 31 -8.61 -1.19 8.09
N ASP A 32 -8.62 -1.10 9.43
CA ASP A 32 -8.46 -2.23 10.34
C ASP A 32 -9.56 -3.28 10.12
N ARG A 33 -10.82 -2.87 9.93
CA ARG A 33 -11.91 -3.80 9.61
C ARG A 33 -11.70 -4.54 8.29
N VAL A 34 -11.18 -3.87 7.26
CA VAL A 34 -10.88 -4.51 5.96
C VAL A 34 -9.75 -5.53 6.13
N VAL A 35 -8.70 -5.14 6.85
CA VAL A 35 -7.53 -5.98 7.11
C VAL A 35 -7.88 -7.18 7.99
N ASP A 36 -8.67 -6.99 9.06
CA ASP A 36 -9.13 -8.08 9.94
C ASP A 36 -9.87 -9.15 9.14
N ARG A 37 -10.77 -8.73 8.24
CA ARG A 37 -11.49 -9.65 7.34
C ARG A 37 -10.54 -10.35 6.36
N ALA A 38 -9.56 -9.63 5.81
CA ALA A 38 -8.58 -10.21 4.89
C ALA A 38 -7.74 -11.30 5.57
N VAL A 39 -7.25 -11.02 6.79
CA VAL A 39 -6.44 -11.95 7.58
C VAL A 39 -7.25 -13.15 8.04
N ALA A 40 -8.51 -12.95 8.48
CA ALA A 40 -9.40 -14.03 8.88
C ALA A 40 -9.62 -15.06 7.77
N GLU A 41 -9.64 -14.61 6.52
CA GLU A 41 -9.87 -15.45 5.33
C GLU A 41 -8.57 -15.77 4.56
N LYS A 42 -7.40 -15.53 5.16
CA LYS A 42 -6.08 -15.74 4.54
C LYS A 42 -5.94 -17.11 3.88
N ALA A 43 -6.37 -18.17 4.57
CA ALA A 43 -6.28 -19.53 4.05
C ALA A 43 -7.06 -19.73 2.74
N ARG A 44 -8.21 -19.06 2.57
CA ARG A 44 -9.00 -19.12 1.33
C ARG A 44 -8.27 -18.39 0.19
N TYR A 45 -7.72 -17.21 0.46
CA TYR A 45 -6.92 -16.49 -0.51
C TYR A 45 -5.67 -17.28 -0.93
N GLU A 46 -4.99 -17.93 0.01
CA GLU A 46 -3.84 -18.81 -0.26
C GLU A 46 -4.23 -20.01 -1.16
N ALA A 47 -5.39 -20.62 -0.92
CA ALA A 47 -5.90 -21.70 -1.77
C ALA A 47 -6.16 -21.26 -3.22
N VAL A 48 -6.69 -20.05 -3.41
CA VAL A 48 -6.92 -19.46 -4.74
C VAL A 48 -5.61 -19.29 -5.50
N VAL A 49 -4.56 -18.77 -4.84
CA VAL A 49 -3.29 -18.46 -5.49
C VAL A 49 -2.31 -19.63 -5.54
N ALA A 50 -2.63 -20.76 -4.91
CA ALA A 50 -1.76 -21.94 -4.88
C ALA A 50 -1.32 -22.34 -6.30
N GLY A 51 0.00 -22.38 -6.51
CA GLY A 51 0.62 -22.70 -7.80
C GLY A 51 0.62 -21.58 -8.85
N LEU A 52 0.09 -20.38 -8.55
CA LEU A 52 0.07 -19.24 -9.47
C LEU A 52 1.19 -18.22 -9.24
N GLY A 53 1.88 -18.29 -8.10
CA GLY A 53 2.92 -17.32 -7.71
C GLY A 53 2.39 -15.95 -7.30
N ILE A 54 1.06 -15.76 -7.26
CA ILE A 54 0.41 -14.51 -6.87
C ILE A 54 0.36 -14.41 -5.34
N PRO A 55 0.67 -13.25 -4.72
CA PRO A 55 0.54 -13.08 -3.28
C PRO A 55 -0.92 -13.11 -2.82
N TRP A 56 -1.23 -13.79 -1.73
CA TRP A 56 -2.60 -13.89 -1.21
C TRP A 56 -3.22 -12.51 -0.91
N HIS A 57 -2.41 -11.58 -0.41
CA HIS A 57 -2.83 -10.23 -0.04
C HIS A 57 -3.14 -9.35 -1.25
N PHE A 58 -2.57 -9.64 -2.43
CA PHE A 58 -2.97 -9.01 -3.68
C PHE A 58 -4.44 -9.32 -3.98
N VAL A 59 -4.82 -10.60 -3.89
CA VAL A 59 -6.20 -11.04 -4.12
C VAL A 59 -7.13 -10.47 -3.05
N ALA A 60 -6.70 -10.41 -1.80
CA ALA A 60 -7.49 -9.81 -0.73
C ALA A 60 -7.78 -8.31 -0.97
N ALA A 61 -6.80 -7.56 -1.47
CA ALA A 61 -6.97 -6.14 -1.82
C ALA A 61 -7.92 -5.95 -3.01
N VAL A 62 -7.77 -6.73 -4.08
CA VAL A 62 -8.72 -6.74 -5.21
C VAL A 62 -10.12 -7.10 -4.72
N HIS A 63 -10.25 -8.17 -3.94
CA HIS A 63 -11.54 -8.64 -3.41
C HIS A 63 -12.23 -7.57 -2.55
N SER A 64 -11.46 -6.77 -1.79
CA SER A 64 -12.01 -5.63 -1.05
C SER A 64 -12.55 -4.53 -1.93
N LEU A 65 -11.88 -4.20 -3.03
CA LEU A 65 -12.25 -3.09 -3.90
C LEU A 65 -13.37 -3.44 -4.87
N GLU A 66 -13.41 -4.69 -5.35
CA GLU A 66 -14.37 -5.14 -6.35
C GLU A 66 -15.69 -5.64 -5.72
N SER A 67 -15.66 -6.29 -4.56
CA SER A 67 -16.87 -6.90 -3.97
C SER A 67 -17.01 -6.72 -2.45
N SER A 68 -16.23 -5.82 -1.83
CA SER A 68 -16.24 -5.63 -0.37
C SER A 68 -16.00 -6.93 0.42
N GLN A 69 -15.17 -7.82 -0.12
CA GLN A 69 -14.85 -9.15 0.43
C GLN A 69 -16.09 -10.06 0.58
N SER A 70 -17.00 -10.01 -0.39
CA SER A 70 -18.16 -10.91 -0.48
C SER A 70 -17.77 -12.23 -1.16
N PHE A 71 -17.89 -13.34 -0.42
CA PHE A 71 -17.60 -14.67 -0.94
C PHE A 71 -18.78 -15.33 -1.67
N ASP A 72 -19.89 -14.60 -1.84
CA ASP A 72 -21.09 -15.07 -2.54
C ASP A 72 -21.12 -14.65 -4.02
N ASP A 73 -20.15 -13.81 -4.44
CA ASP A 73 -20.10 -13.19 -5.76
C ASP A 73 -18.79 -13.52 -6.50
N HIS A 74 -18.85 -13.55 -7.83
CA HIS A 74 -17.72 -13.72 -8.72
C HIS A 74 -16.73 -12.57 -8.58
N LEU A 75 -15.44 -12.90 -8.37
CA LEU A 75 -14.35 -11.91 -8.34
C LEU A 75 -14.19 -11.14 -9.67
N HIS A 76 -14.70 -11.68 -10.77
CA HIS A 76 -14.68 -11.05 -12.09
C HIS A 76 -15.36 -9.67 -12.09
N ASN A 77 -16.58 -9.60 -11.57
CA ASN A 77 -17.45 -8.44 -11.78
C ASN A 77 -18.58 -8.31 -10.75
N GLY A 78 -18.58 -9.14 -9.70
CA GLY A 78 -19.58 -9.10 -8.63
C GLY A 78 -20.93 -9.74 -8.96
N ASP A 79 -21.07 -10.48 -10.07
CA ASP A 79 -22.28 -11.30 -10.30
C ASP A 79 -22.37 -12.44 -9.27
N PRO A 80 -23.56 -12.90 -8.85
CA PRO A 80 -23.69 -13.99 -7.87
C PRO A 80 -23.15 -15.34 -8.37
N LEU A 81 -22.49 -16.11 -7.51
CA LEU A 81 -21.92 -17.44 -7.84
C LEU A 81 -22.97 -18.51 -8.23
N THR A 82 -24.25 -18.21 -8.05
CA THR A 82 -25.39 -19.10 -8.39
C THR A 82 -25.65 -19.25 -9.89
N ALA A 83 -24.96 -18.50 -10.74
CA ALA A 83 -25.03 -18.59 -12.20
C ALA A 83 -23.64 -18.30 -12.77
N ARG A 84 -23.47 -18.35 -14.09
CA ARG A 84 -22.28 -17.76 -14.72
C ARG A 84 -22.45 -16.25 -14.80
N THR A 85 -21.34 -15.52 -14.90
CA THR A 85 -21.36 -14.06 -15.10
C THR A 85 -22.18 -13.68 -16.34
N VAL A 86 -23.01 -12.66 -16.20
CA VAL A 86 -23.76 -12.01 -17.28
C VAL A 86 -23.10 -10.70 -17.65
N ASN A 87 -22.58 -9.98 -16.65
CA ASN A 87 -21.76 -8.81 -16.84
C ASN A 87 -20.40 -9.20 -17.43
N VAL A 88 -19.69 -8.24 -18.03
CA VAL A 88 -18.39 -8.49 -18.64
C VAL A 88 -17.35 -8.78 -17.55
N PRO A 89 -16.47 -9.79 -17.70
CA PRO A 89 -16.47 -10.80 -18.75
C PRO A 89 -17.61 -11.81 -18.58
N ALA A 90 -18.46 -11.96 -19.60
CA ALA A 90 -19.64 -12.83 -19.53
C ALA A 90 -19.29 -14.31 -19.73
N GLY A 91 -20.08 -15.21 -19.15
CA GLY A 91 -19.95 -16.66 -19.29
C GLY A 91 -18.80 -17.25 -18.46
N ARG A 92 -18.49 -16.65 -17.30
CA ARG A 92 -17.42 -17.10 -16.40
C ARG A 92 -17.94 -17.73 -15.11
N PRO A 93 -17.23 -18.73 -14.54
CA PRO A 93 -16.21 -19.56 -15.18
C PRO A 93 -16.73 -20.23 -16.47
N PRO A 94 -15.88 -20.71 -17.40
CA PRO A 94 -16.34 -21.36 -18.63
C PRO A 94 -16.67 -22.86 -18.44
N GLU A 95 -16.05 -23.51 -17.46
CA GLU A 95 -16.24 -24.92 -17.11
C GLU A 95 -17.00 -25.03 -15.78
N GLY A 96 -17.34 -26.25 -15.35
CA GLY A 96 -18.12 -26.50 -14.13
C GLY A 96 -19.61 -26.15 -14.25
N ASP A 97 -20.39 -26.41 -13.20
CA ASP A 97 -21.82 -26.08 -13.09
C ASP A 97 -22.09 -25.27 -11.81
N PRO A 98 -22.96 -24.23 -11.84
CA PRO A 98 -23.28 -23.44 -10.65
C PRO A 98 -24.17 -24.20 -9.64
N PRO A 99 -24.17 -23.80 -8.35
CA PRO A 99 -23.40 -22.70 -7.78
C PRO A 99 -21.91 -23.02 -7.72
N PHE A 100 -21.08 -22.04 -8.07
CA PHE A 100 -19.62 -22.18 -8.04
C PHE A 100 -19.08 -21.94 -6.63
N GLU A 101 -18.05 -22.69 -6.25
CA GLU A 101 -17.22 -22.30 -5.12
C GLU A 101 -16.48 -21.00 -5.46
N TRP A 102 -16.35 -20.10 -4.48
CA TRP A 102 -15.70 -18.81 -4.70
C TRP A 102 -14.26 -18.98 -5.20
N GLU A 103 -13.54 -19.96 -4.66
CA GLU A 103 -12.15 -20.24 -5.00
C GLU A 103 -11.96 -20.62 -6.47
N GLU A 104 -12.90 -21.41 -7.03
CA GLU A 104 -12.90 -21.80 -8.44
C GLU A 104 -13.09 -20.57 -9.32
N SER A 105 -14.10 -19.75 -9.00
CA SER A 105 -14.35 -18.53 -9.75
C SER A 105 -13.24 -17.50 -9.62
N ALA A 106 -12.67 -17.32 -8.43
CA ALA A 106 -11.60 -16.36 -8.19
C ALA A 106 -10.35 -16.78 -8.95
N ARG A 107 -10.02 -18.07 -8.97
CA ARG A 107 -8.89 -18.58 -9.77
C ARG A 107 -9.08 -18.34 -11.26
N ASP A 108 -10.28 -18.58 -11.80
CA ASP A 108 -10.58 -18.26 -13.22
C ASP A 108 -10.42 -16.76 -13.51
N ALA A 109 -10.83 -15.87 -12.59
CA ALA A 109 -10.62 -14.42 -12.73
C ALA A 109 -9.14 -14.04 -12.80
N LEU A 110 -8.30 -14.59 -11.91
CA LEU A 110 -6.87 -14.30 -11.91
C LEU A 110 -6.17 -14.77 -13.20
N VAL A 111 -6.54 -15.94 -13.71
CA VAL A 111 -6.00 -16.49 -14.97
C VAL A 111 -6.53 -15.72 -16.18
N PHE A 112 -7.80 -15.30 -16.16
CA PHE A 112 -8.38 -14.46 -17.21
C PHE A 112 -7.64 -13.13 -17.35
N GLU A 113 -7.30 -12.50 -16.23
CA GLU A 113 -6.48 -11.28 -16.16
C GLU A 113 -4.97 -11.52 -16.40
N ARG A 114 -4.58 -12.78 -16.67
CA ARG A 114 -3.20 -13.22 -16.95
C ARG A 114 -2.23 -12.93 -15.79
N LEU A 115 -2.74 -12.87 -14.56
CA LEU A 115 -1.93 -12.64 -13.37
C LEU A 115 -1.06 -13.86 -13.02
N ASP A 116 -1.45 -15.05 -13.49
CA ASP A 116 -0.68 -16.29 -13.44
C ASP A 116 0.64 -16.22 -14.24
N ARG A 117 0.77 -15.24 -15.15
CA ARG A 117 1.97 -15.04 -15.98
C ARG A 117 2.87 -13.91 -15.46
N VAL A 118 2.49 -13.29 -14.36
CA VAL A 118 3.25 -12.21 -13.76
C VAL A 118 4.38 -12.80 -12.94
N GLU A 119 5.61 -12.48 -13.33
CA GLU A 119 6.80 -12.81 -12.56
C GLU A 119 7.29 -11.60 -11.75
N GLY A 120 8.18 -11.87 -10.79
CA GLY A 120 8.87 -10.84 -10.01
C GLY A 120 7.94 -10.07 -9.06
N TRP A 121 7.04 -10.78 -8.37
CA TRP A 121 6.21 -10.19 -7.34
C TRP A 121 7.08 -9.54 -6.24
N GLY A 122 6.65 -8.37 -5.82
CA GLY A 122 7.28 -7.48 -4.85
C GLY A 122 6.54 -6.13 -4.86
N LEU A 123 6.79 -5.27 -3.88
CA LEU A 123 6.00 -4.05 -3.64
C LEU A 123 5.61 -3.27 -4.91
N ALA A 124 6.59 -2.89 -5.73
CA ALA A 124 6.36 -2.11 -6.94
C ALA A 124 5.50 -2.85 -7.98
N ARG A 125 5.72 -4.17 -8.11
CA ARG A 125 4.99 -5.01 -9.05
C ARG A 125 3.54 -5.17 -8.60
N GLU A 126 3.30 -5.37 -7.31
CA GLU A 126 1.96 -5.47 -6.75
C GLU A 126 1.16 -4.18 -6.96
N LEU A 127 1.72 -3.02 -6.59
CA LEU A 127 1.06 -1.72 -6.79
C LEU A 127 0.77 -1.44 -8.26
N TYR A 128 1.71 -1.79 -9.16
CA TYR A 128 1.48 -1.69 -10.60
C TYR A 128 0.32 -2.58 -11.05
N GLN A 129 0.28 -3.85 -10.63
CA GLN A 129 -0.78 -4.78 -11.03
C GLN A 129 -2.13 -4.37 -10.44
N LEU A 130 -2.18 -3.86 -9.22
CA LEU A 130 -3.40 -3.33 -8.60
C LEU A 130 -3.93 -2.11 -9.36
N GLU A 131 -3.05 -1.18 -9.74
CA GLU A 131 -3.47 -0.04 -10.56
C GLU A 131 -3.90 -0.47 -11.96
N ALA A 132 -3.21 -1.45 -12.57
CA ALA A 132 -3.58 -2.02 -13.85
C ALA A 132 -4.95 -2.70 -13.81
N TYR A 133 -5.27 -3.39 -12.70
CA TYR A 133 -6.56 -4.06 -12.47
C TYR A 133 -7.73 -3.07 -12.55
N ASN A 134 -7.59 -1.91 -11.90
CA ASN A 134 -8.55 -0.80 -12.02
C ASN A 134 -8.45 -0.06 -13.37
N GLY A 135 -7.23 0.04 -13.90
CA GLY A 135 -6.88 0.77 -15.12
C GLY A 135 -6.16 2.10 -14.88
N PHE A 136 -5.31 2.48 -15.83
CA PHE A 136 -4.41 3.65 -15.78
C PHE A 136 -5.04 4.99 -16.18
N GLY A 137 -6.36 5.16 -16.01
CA GLY A 137 -7.06 6.38 -16.41
C GLY A 137 -6.49 7.65 -15.76
N TYR A 138 -6.16 7.57 -14.47
CA TYR A 138 -5.55 8.69 -13.73
C TYR A 138 -4.19 9.07 -14.31
N ARG A 139 -3.27 8.11 -14.53
CA ARG A 139 -1.95 8.41 -15.11
C ARG A 139 -2.01 9.09 -16.47
N VAL A 140 -2.99 8.76 -17.30
CA VAL A 140 -3.11 9.29 -18.66
C VAL A 140 -3.87 10.60 -18.73
N HIS A 141 -4.94 10.76 -17.94
CA HIS A 141 -5.87 11.88 -18.09
C HIS A 141 -5.88 12.84 -16.90
N HIS A 142 -5.45 12.40 -15.72
CA HIS A 142 -5.42 13.17 -14.48
C HIS A 142 -4.14 12.90 -13.67
N PRO A 143 -2.93 13.10 -14.25
CA PRO A 143 -1.67 12.79 -13.58
C PRO A 143 -1.44 13.60 -12.30
N GLU A 144 -2.20 14.68 -12.10
CA GLU A 144 -2.24 15.47 -10.87
C GLU A 144 -2.97 14.78 -9.71
N VAL A 145 -3.71 13.69 -9.97
CA VAL A 145 -4.43 12.91 -8.94
C VAL A 145 -3.92 11.48 -8.93
N LEU A 146 -3.26 11.11 -7.83
CA LEU A 146 -2.93 9.71 -7.56
C LEU A 146 -4.22 8.88 -7.44
N SER A 147 -4.25 7.70 -8.07
CA SER A 147 -5.45 6.87 -8.17
C SER A 147 -6.03 6.55 -6.77
N PRO A 148 -7.29 6.92 -6.47
CA PRO A 148 -7.94 6.55 -5.21
C PRO A 148 -8.07 5.03 -5.05
N TYR A 149 -8.01 4.25 -6.14
CA TYR A 149 -8.01 2.79 -6.07
C TYR A 149 -6.81 2.26 -5.28
N LEU A 150 -5.65 2.92 -5.41
CA LEU A 150 -4.48 2.62 -4.59
C LEU A 150 -4.49 3.42 -3.30
N TRP A 151 -4.65 4.75 -3.38
CA TRP A 151 -4.19 5.66 -2.33
C TRP A 151 -5.30 6.25 -1.46
N SER A 152 -6.57 5.91 -1.68
CA SER A 152 -7.63 6.41 -0.80
C SER A 152 -7.42 5.96 0.65
N PHE A 153 -7.75 6.85 1.59
CA PHE A 153 -7.50 6.76 3.05
C PHE A 153 -6.07 7.05 3.50
N THR A 154 -5.20 7.48 2.58
CA THR A 154 -3.82 7.89 2.88
C THR A 154 -3.62 9.41 2.73
N ASN A 155 -2.52 9.93 3.24
CA ASN A 155 -2.05 11.31 3.00
C ASN A 155 -1.83 11.63 1.50
N LEU A 156 -1.66 10.62 0.63
CA LEU A 156 -1.38 10.79 -0.79
C LEU A 156 -2.62 11.05 -1.66
N TYR A 157 -3.82 10.94 -1.10
CA TYR A 157 -5.08 11.20 -1.82
C TYR A 157 -6.02 12.09 -1.01
N THR A 158 -6.51 13.16 -1.65
CA THR A 158 -7.52 14.06 -1.03
C THR A 158 -8.87 14.00 -1.74
N ARG A 159 -8.89 14.13 -3.08
CA ARG A 159 -10.11 14.17 -3.91
C ARG A 159 -9.76 13.99 -5.39
N GLY A 160 -10.78 13.83 -6.22
CA GLY A 160 -10.65 13.48 -7.62
C GLY A 160 -11.02 12.00 -7.81
N LYS A 161 -12.09 11.71 -8.53
CA LYS A 161 -12.53 10.32 -8.75
C LYS A 161 -13.31 10.19 -10.05
N TYR A 162 -13.09 9.10 -10.78
CA TYR A 162 -14.02 8.64 -11.82
C TYR A 162 -15.32 8.13 -11.19
N LEU A 163 -16.43 8.80 -11.49
CA LEU A 163 -17.77 8.40 -11.03
C LEU A 163 -18.34 7.26 -11.88
N SER A 164 -17.90 7.18 -13.12
CA SER A 164 -18.14 6.10 -14.07
C SER A 164 -17.09 6.19 -15.17
N ASP A 165 -17.09 5.25 -16.11
CA ASP A 165 -16.20 5.25 -17.27
C ASP A 165 -16.20 6.61 -17.98
N GLY A 166 -15.00 7.18 -18.09
CA GLY A 166 -14.77 8.48 -18.74
C GLY A 166 -15.30 9.71 -17.98
N ARG A 167 -15.98 9.55 -16.83
CA ARG A 167 -16.57 10.66 -16.06
C ARG A 167 -15.78 10.96 -14.80
N PHE A 168 -14.70 11.71 -14.96
CA PHE A 168 -13.91 12.21 -13.83
C PHE A 168 -14.60 13.40 -13.15
N SER A 169 -14.61 13.39 -11.82
CA SER A 169 -14.98 14.53 -10.99
C SER A 169 -13.79 14.98 -10.14
N PRO A 170 -13.33 16.23 -10.27
CA PRO A 170 -12.19 16.75 -9.50
C PRO A 170 -12.51 16.97 -8.02
N THR A 171 -13.79 16.92 -7.63
CA THR A 171 -14.24 17.20 -6.26
C THR A 171 -14.78 15.98 -5.53
N ALA A 172 -15.11 14.91 -6.25
CA ALA A 172 -15.56 13.67 -5.64
C ALA A 172 -14.44 13.03 -4.81
N VAL A 173 -14.81 12.47 -3.66
CA VAL A 173 -13.88 11.80 -2.75
C VAL A 173 -14.25 10.33 -2.66
N SER A 174 -13.27 9.44 -2.86
CA SER A 174 -13.48 8.02 -2.63
C SER A 174 -13.80 7.73 -1.17
N LYS A 175 -14.78 6.85 -0.95
CA LYS A 175 -15.17 6.33 0.37
C LYS A 175 -14.74 4.87 0.57
N GLN A 176 -14.01 4.32 -0.40
CA GLN A 176 -13.48 2.96 -0.35
C GLN A 176 -12.02 3.02 0.06
N CYS A 177 -11.59 2.11 0.93
CA CYS A 177 -10.20 1.95 1.32
C CYS A 177 -9.37 1.55 0.09
N GLY A 178 -8.30 2.30 -0.20
CA GLY A 178 -7.42 1.99 -1.33
C GLY A 178 -6.54 0.76 -1.05
N ALA A 179 -6.12 0.07 -2.11
CA ALA A 179 -5.31 -1.13 -2.01
C ALA A 179 -3.96 -0.89 -1.31
N ALA A 180 -3.31 0.25 -1.57
CA ALA A 180 -2.04 0.58 -0.92
C ALA A 180 -2.23 0.83 0.58
N ALA A 181 -3.36 1.38 1.01
CA ALA A 181 -3.70 1.51 2.44
C ALA A 181 -3.87 0.14 3.11
N ILE A 182 -4.52 -0.82 2.42
CA ILE A 182 -4.65 -2.20 2.90
C ILE A 182 -3.27 -2.86 3.03
N LEU A 183 -2.44 -2.79 1.99
CA LEU A 183 -1.08 -3.35 2.00
C LEU A 183 -0.21 -2.71 3.10
N ARG A 184 -0.23 -1.38 3.22
CA ARG A 184 0.50 -0.65 4.26
C ARG A 184 0.10 -1.13 5.64
N ARG A 185 -1.19 -1.32 5.88
CA ARG A 185 -1.67 -1.77 7.19
C ARG A 185 -1.34 -3.23 7.49
N LEU A 186 -1.34 -4.11 6.49
CA LEU A 186 -0.86 -5.50 6.63
C LEU A 186 0.63 -5.52 7.01
N VAL A 187 1.46 -4.68 6.40
CA VAL A 187 2.89 -4.54 6.74
C VAL A 187 3.06 -3.99 8.16
N GLU A 188 2.35 -2.93 8.54
CA GLU A 188 2.41 -2.34 9.89
C GLU A 188 2.04 -3.34 11.00
N ARG A 189 1.16 -4.30 10.68
CA ARG A 189 0.74 -5.37 11.61
C ARG A 189 1.63 -6.61 11.55
N GLY A 190 2.61 -6.65 10.63
CA GLY A 190 3.52 -7.80 10.46
C GLY A 190 2.86 -9.03 9.80
N GLU A 191 1.74 -8.85 9.11
CA GLU A 191 0.98 -9.94 8.47
C GLU A 191 1.61 -10.37 7.14
N ILE A 192 2.33 -9.46 6.49
CA ILE A 192 3.05 -9.65 5.23
C ILE A 192 4.39 -8.95 5.27
N ASP A 193 5.32 -9.45 4.45
CA ASP A 193 6.57 -8.80 4.11
C ASP A 193 6.59 -8.60 2.58
N LEU A 194 6.74 -7.35 2.14
CA LEU A 194 6.76 -6.98 0.72
C LEU A 194 8.18 -7.00 0.13
N GLY A 195 9.14 -7.56 0.87
CA GLY A 195 10.54 -7.67 0.53
C GLY A 195 11.33 -6.43 0.93
N PRO A 196 12.65 -6.40 0.64
CA PRO A 196 13.46 -5.24 0.91
C PRO A 196 12.93 -4.07 0.08
N GLU A 197 12.37 -3.07 0.74
CA GLU A 197 12.23 -1.75 0.15
C GLU A 197 13.61 -1.34 -0.38
N PRO A 198 13.73 -0.61 -1.51
CA PRO A 198 14.98 0.08 -1.76
C PRO A 198 15.31 0.83 -0.47
N PRO A 199 16.56 0.86 0.00
CA PRO A 199 16.88 1.61 1.19
C PRO A 199 16.43 3.05 0.93
N VAL A 200 15.23 3.40 1.43
CA VAL A 200 14.91 4.77 1.76
C VAL A 200 16.08 5.12 2.63
N ALA A 201 16.90 6.07 2.18
CA ALA A 201 18.06 6.48 2.95
C ALA A 201 17.52 6.72 4.34
N GLU A 202 17.83 5.79 5.26
CA GLU A 202 17.10 5.71 6.52
C GLU A 202 17.10 7.12 7.07
N PRO A 203 15.94 7.69 7.44
CA PRO A 203 15.91 8.97 8.14
C PRO A 203 16.47 8.74 9.55
N VAL A 204 17.72 8.29 9.63
CA VAL A 204 18.54 8.41 10.81
C VAL A 204 18.87 9.89 10.84
N PHE A 205 18.51 10.53 11.94
CA PHE A 205 19.15 11.79 12.31
C PHE A 205 20.66 11.59 12.21
N ARG A 206 21.26 12.07 11.13
CA ARG A 206 22.71 11.98 10.99
C ARG A 206 23.31 13.06 11.86
N PHE A 207 24.46 12.76 12.42
CA PHE A 207 25.26 13.80 13.03
C PHE A 207 25.58 14.84 11.97
N ASP A 208 25.19 16.09 12.24
CA ASP A 208 25.58 17.24 11.45
C ASP A 208 25.49 18.48 12.36
N ALA A 209 26.66 19.01 12.73
CA ALA A 209 26.77 20.17 13.60
C ALA A 209 26.48 21.49 12.85
N ASP A 210 26.42 21.45 11.52
CA ASP A 210 26.39 22.64 10.67
C ASP A 210 25.05 22.79 9.94
N ALA A 211 24.46 21.69 9.47
CA ALA A 211 23.20 21.69 8.75
C ALA A 211 21.99 21.82 9.68
N ILE A 212 21.02 22.63 9.24
CA ILE A 212 19.71 22.74 9.88
C ILE A 212 18.76 21.79 9.17
N VAL A 213 18.25 20.80 9.89
CA VAL A 213 17.32 19.78 9.41
C VAL A 213 15.98 19.95 10.15
N PRO A 214 14.85 20.17 9.44
CA PRO A 214 13.55 20.43 10.07
C PRO A 214 13.13 19.40 11.14
N GLU A 215 13.37 18.12 10.88
CA GLU A 215 13.00 17.00 11.76
C GLU A 215 13.82 17.03 13.06
N VAL A 216 15.05 17.58 13.04
CA VAL A 216 15.91 17.67 14.22
C VAL A 216 15.33 18.62 15.26
N PHE A 217 14.54 19.61 14.86
CA PHE A 217 13.83 20.46 15.82
C PHE A 217 12.90 19.63 16.71
N ASP A 218 12.18 18.68 16.11
CA ASP A 218 11.25 17.83 16.86
C ASP A 218 11.98 16.81 17.72
N LEU A 219 13.09 16.23 17.22
CA LEU A 219 13.98 15.42 18.05
C LEU A 219 14.48 16.20 19.28
N GLN A 220 14.98 17.43 19.09
CA GLN A 220 15.52 18.23 20.19
C GLN A 220 14.44 18.62 21.19
N ARG A 221 13.21 18.93 20.73
CA ARG A 221 12.06 19.17 21.62
C ARG A 221 11.68 17.93 22.40
N PHE A 222 11.68 16.77 21.75
CA PHE A 222 11.41 15.50 22.39
C PHE A 222 12.47 15.16 23.45
N LEU A 223 13.76 15.32 23.13
CA LEU A 223 14.87 15.12 24.08
C LEU A 223 14.76 16.05 25.29
N ASN A 224 14.33 17.30 25.11
CA ASN A 224 14.06 18.23 26.20
C ASN A 224 12.89 17.82 27.11
N GLY A 225 12.05 16.87 26.68
CA GLY A 225 11.01 16.29 27.52
C GLY A 225 11.54 15.36 28.61
N PHE A 226 12.78 14.87 28.49
CA PHE A 226 13.37 14.01 29.51
C PHE A 226 13.86 14.80 30.74
N PRO A 227 13.70 14.25 31.96
CA PRO A 227 14.14 14.93 33.17
C PRO A 227 15.63 15.30 33.15
N GLY A 228 15.92 16.57 33.46
CA GLY A 228 17.29 17.07 33.55
C GLY A 228 17.97 17.32 32.21
N VAL A 229 17.22 17.37 31.11
CA VAL A 229 17.75 17.77 29.80
C VAL A 229 17.52 19.27 29.57
N ALA A 230 18.58 19.95 29.12
CA ALA A 230 18.55 21.33 28.66
C ALA A 230 19.33 21.42 27.34
N LEU A 231 18.66 21.02 26.26
CA LEU A 231 19.17 21.00 24.89
C LEU A 231 18.65 22.22 24.13
N ARG A 232 19.52 22.88 23.35
CA ARG A 232 19.10 23.95 22.45
C ARG A 232 18.30 23.36 21.29
N VAL A 233 17.20 24.01 20.93
CA VAL A 233 16.39 23.66 19.76
C VAL A 233 16.81 24.57 18.59
N ASP A 234 17.72 24.09 17.75
CA ASP A 234 18.31 24.82 16.62
C ASP A 234 18.32 24.05 15.29
N GLY A 235 17.79 22.82 15.30
CA GLY A 235 17.72 21.97 14.11
C GLY A 235 19.05 21.35 13.69
N LYS A 236 20.11 21.51 14.50
CA LYS A 236 21.44 20.95 14.23
C LYS A 236 21.68 19.70 15.07
N ALA A 237 21.94 18.58 14.40
CA ALA A 237 22.19 17.30 15.04
C ALA A 237 23.66 17.17 15.50
N GLY A 238 24.12 18.15 16.28
CA GLY A 238 25.50 18.19 16.79
C GLY A 238 25.75 17.32 18.03
N PRO A 239 26.94 17.43 18.66
CA PRO A 239 27.39 16.54 19.72
C PRO A 239 26.41 16.37 20.87
N LYS A 240 25.83 17.47 21.38
CA LYS A 240 24.88 17.41 22.50
C LYS A 240 23.59 16.66 22.14
N THR A 241 23.10 16.81 20.92
CA THR A 241 21.94 16.05 20.44
C THR A 241 22.30 14.57 20.41
N SER A 242 23.46 14.22 19.85
CA SER A 242 23.92 12.84 19.75
C SER A 242 24.22 12.17 21.08
N SER A 243 24.89 12.85 22.02
CA SER A 243 25.14 12.31 23.37
C SER A 243 23.84 12.08 24.15
N LEU A 244 22.80 12.90 23.92
CA LEU A 244 21.49 12.68 24.54
C LEU A 244 20.77 11.50 23.89
N VAL A 245 20.90 11.31 22.58
CA VAL A 245 20.40 10.10 21.91
C VAL A 245 21.08 8.86 22.47
N GLU A 246 22.41 8.89 22.66
CA GLU A 246 23.13 7.80 23.30
C GLU A 246 22.64 7.55 24.73
N ARG A 247 22.51 8.60 25.53
CA ARG A 247 22.07 8.48 26.93
C ARG A 247 20.71 7.80 27.07
N PHE A 248 19.75 8.07 26.18
CA PHE A 248 18.38 7.58 26.32
C PHE A 248 18.04 6.39 25.43
N PHE A 249 18.75 6.20 24.31
CA PHE A 249 18.47 5.16 23.31
C PHE A 249 19.66 4.22 23.06
N GLY A 250 20.78 4.41 23.76
CA GLY A 250 21.90 3.47 23.81
C GLY A 250 22.80 3.48 22.58
N HIS A 251 22.68 4.47 21.69
CA HIS A 251 23.53 4.62 20.50
C HIS A 251 23.70 6.09 20.11
N ARG A 252 24.84 6.43 19.52
CA ARG A 252 25.13 7.75 18.94
C ARG A 252 24.45 7.91 17.58
N LEU A 253 24.26 9.17 17.15
CA LEU A 253 23.77 9.47 15.79
C LEU A 253 24.78 8.99 14.75
N LYS A 254 24.28 8.49 13.63
CA LYS A 254 25.13 7.99 12.53
C LYS A 254 26.01 9.11 11.98
N GLY A 255 27.32 8.88 11.93
CA GLY A 255 28.32 9.86 11.49
C GLY A 255 28.85 10.76 12.59
N ASP A 256 28.46 10.54 13.86
CA ASP A 256 29.11 11.20 14.99
C ASP A 256 30.57 10.72 15.10
N PRO A 257 31.57 11.63 15.11
CA PRO A 257 32.98 11.26 15.28
C PRO A 257 33.28 10.46 16.53
N GLU A 258 32.45 10.56 17.57
CA GLU A 258 32.60 9.82 18.85
C GLU A 258 31.88 8.46 18.85
N ALA A 259 31.26 8.03 17.74
CA ALA A 259 30.52 6.76 17.67
C ALA A 259 31.41 5.52 17.42
N ASP A 260 32.65 5.71 16.97
CA ASP A 260 33.60 4.65 16.59
C ASP A 260 34.76 4.45 17.61
N GLU A 261 34.68 5.08 18.79
CA GLU A 261 35.61 4.89 19.93
C GLU A 261 35.04 3.94 21.00
#